data_AF-A0A7X6DTQ5-F1
#
_entry.id   AF-A0A7X6DTQ5-F1
#
_cell.length_a   1.000
_cell.length_b   1.000
_cell.length_c   1.000
_cell.angle_alpha   90.00
_cell.angle_beta   90.00
_cell.angle_gamma   90.00
#
_symmetry.space_group_name_H-M   'P 1'
#
loop_
_entity.id
_entity.type
_entity.pdbx_description
1 polymer ?
#
loop_
_entity_poly.entity_id
_entity_poly.type
_entity_poly.pdbx_seq_one_letter_code
_entity_poly.pdbx_strand_id
1 'polypeptide(L)' 'MSSSTLVRGEEAFMKYCNQCHPRGEAGLGPAINNKPLPRWLIRFQVRHGLGAMPAFSEKEIGDRELDDLVAYLKALR' A
#
# COMPACT_ATOMS: atom_id res chain seq x y z
N MET A 1 -7.08 -13.40 -7.70
CA MET A 1 -7.34 -11.95 -7.85
C MET A 1 -7.62 -11.66 -9.30
N SER A 2 -8.57 -10.78 -9.60
CA SER A 2 -8.78 -10.31 -10.97
C SER A 2 -7.64 -9.38 -11.39
N SER A 3 -7.18 -9.48 -12.65
CA SER A 3 -6.13 -8.62 -13.20
C SER A 3 -6.41 -7.13 -12.98
N SER A 4 -7.69 -6.72 -13.09
CA SER A 4 -8.12 -5.33 -12.87
C SER A 4 -7.91 -4.81 -11.44
N THR A 5 -7.97 -5.66 -10.41
CA THR A 5 -7.65 -5.27 -9.02
C THR A 5 -6.18 -4.99 -8.86
N LEU A 6 -5.30 -5.79 -9.49
CA LEU A 6 -3.86 -5.57 -9.41
C LEU A 6 -3.44 -4.29 -10.11
N VAL A 7 -4.02 -3.99 -11.28
CA VAL A 7 -3.76 -2.75 -12.03
C VAL A 7 -4.15 -1.52 -11.20
N ARG A 8 -5.37 -1.48 -10.63
CA ARG A 8 -5.80 -0.34 -9.79
C ARG A 8 -4.95 -0.22 -8.52
N GLY A 9 -4.58 -1.35 -7.92
CA GLY A 9 -3.70 -1.38 -6.75
C GLY A 9 -2.30 -0.86 -7.06
N GLU A 10 -1.76 -1.19 -8.23
CA GLU A 10 -0.49 -0.67 -8.73
C GLU A 10 -0.55 0.84 -8.98
N GLU A 11 -1.61 1.34 -9.63
CA GLU A 11 -1.81 2.78 -9.87
C GLU A 11 -1.84 3.57 -8.56
N ALA A 12 -2.62 3.10 -7.58
CA ALA A 12 -2.69 3.71 -6.25
C ALA A 12 -1.34 3.64 -5.52
N PHE A 13 -0.64 2.50 -5.63
CA PHE A 13 0.70 2.34 -5.06
C PHE A 13 1.71 3.33 -5.66
N MET A 14 1.72 3.48 -6.99
CA MET A 14 2.60 4.40 -7.68
C MET A 14 2.33 5.86 -7.30
N LYS A 15 1.05 6.19 -7.06
CA LYS A 15 0.62 7.53 -6.67
C LYS A 15 0.97 7.89 -5.23
N TYR A 16 0.76 6.98 -4.27
CA TYR A 16 0.82 7.31 -2.84
C TYR A 16 2.00 6.69 -2.10
N CYS A 17 2.47 5.52 -2.52
CA CYS A 17 3.43 4.72 -1.75
C CYS A 17 4.84 4.75 -2.35
N ASN A 18 4.94 4.76 -3.68
CA ASN A 18 6.20 4.59 -4.41
C ASN A 18 7.24 5.68 -4.11
N GLN A 19 6.81 6.89 -3.72
CA GLN A 19 7.72 7.96 -3.34
C GLN A 19 8.59 7.58 -2.13
N CYS A 20 8.03 6.86 -1.16
CA CYS A 20 8.74 6.45 0.05
C CYS A 20 9.22 4.99 -0.01
N HIS A 21 8.42 4.13 -0.67
CA HIS A 21 8.67 2.70 -0.84
C HIS A 21 8.87 2.39 -2.34
N PRO A 22 10.00 2.79 -2.94
CA PRO A 22 10.21 2.71 -4.38
C PRO A 22 10.07 1.27 -4.87
N ARG A 23 9.08 1.00 -5.74
CA ARG A 23 8.71 -0.35 -6.21
C ARG A 23 8.48 -1.37 -5.08
N GLY A 24 8.19 -0.90 -3.88
CA GLY A 24 8.04 -1.72 -2.67
C GLY A 24 9.36 -2.11 -2.00
N GLU A 25 10.50 -1.67 -2.51
CA GLU A 25 11.81 -1.80 -1.89
C GLU A 25 12.06 -0.73 -0.83
N ALA A 26 13.24 -0.78 -0.20
CA ALA A 26 13.66 0.22 0.76
C ALA A 26 14.03 1.54 0.06
N GLY A 27 13.62 2.65 0.64
CA GLY A 27 13.94 4.00 0.22
C GLY A 27 13.92 4.94 1.42
N LEU A 28 12.99 5.89 1.44
CA LEU A 28 12.69 6.67 2.65
C LEU A 28 12.00 5.80 3.71
N GLY A 29 11.12 4.89 3.26
CA GLY A 29 10.50 3.87 4.09
C GLY A 29 11.20 2.52 3.94
N PRO A 30 10.94 1.56 4.85
CA PRO A 30 11.48 0.21 4.74
C PRO A 30 10.89 -0.54 3.53
N ALA A 31 11.57 -1.60 3.08
CA ALA A 31 11.00 -2.52 2.09
C ALA A 31 9.72 -3.19 2.63
N ILE A 32 8.73 -3.31 1.73
CA ILE A 32 7.39 -3.85 1.99
C ILE A 32 6.97 -4.95 1.00
N ASN A 33 7.69 -5.11 -0.11
CA ASN A 33 7.42 -6.11 -1.16
C ASN A 33 7.57 -7.57 -0.69
N ASN A 34 8.41 -7.87 0.31
CA ASN A 34 8.60 -9.25 0.78
C ASN A 34 8.31 -9.44 2.29
N LYS A 35 7.21 -8.84 2.79
CA LYS A 35 6.80 -9.00 4.20
C LYS A 35 5.45 -9.70 4.34
N PRO A 36 5.34 -10.72 5.21
CA PRO A 36 4.07 -11.40 5.51
C PRO A 36 3.20 -10.56 6.47
N LEU A 37 2.98 -9.28 6.14
CA LEU A 37 2.08 -8.43 6.94
C LEU A 37 0.62 -8.87 6.75
N PRO A 38 -0.16 -8.97 7.84
CA PRO A 38 -1.60 -9.15 7.77
C PRO A 38 -2.29 -7.97 7.07
N ARG A 39 -3.35 -8.23 6.31
CA ARG A 39 -4.10 -7.18 5.59
C ARG A 39 -4.57 -6.06 6.50
N TRP A 40 -5.13 -6.41 7.66
CA TRP A 40 -5.66 -5.45 8.62
C TRP A 40 -4.56 -4.52 9.15
N LEU A 41 -3.33 -5.02 9.30
CA LEU A 41 -2.20 -4.23 9.78
C LEU A 41 -1.70 -3.23 8.73
N ILE A 42 -1.74 -3.61 7.45
CA ILE A 42 -1.44 -2.67 6.35
C ILE A 42 -2.49 -1.56 6.33
N ARG A 43 -3.78 -1.91 6.40
CA ARG A 43 -4.86 -0.92 6.47
C ARG A 43 -4.70 0.02 7.65
N PHE A 44 -4.41 -0.53 8.83
CA PHE A 44 -4.22 0.25 10.04
C PHE A 44 -3.07 1.27 9.89
N GLN A 45 -1.91 0.84 9.38
CA GLN A 45 -0.78 1.75 9.13
C GLN A 45 -1.10 2.81 8.08
N VAL A 46 -1.84 2.48 7.03
CA VAL A 46 -2.26 3.46 6.02
C VAL A 46 -3.22 4.49 6.63
N ARG A 47 -4.16 4.06 7.49
CA ARG A 47 -5.17 4.94 8.10
C ARG A 47 -4.62 5.80 9.24
N HIS A 48 -3.65 5.31 10.00
CA HIS A 48 -3.15 5.98 11.20
C HIS A 48 -1.74 6.55 11.04
N GLY A 49 -1.02 6.18 9.98
CA GLY A 49 0.41 6.45 9.85
C GLY A 49 1.25 5.60 10.81
N LEU A 50 2.57 5.70 10.66
CA LEU A 50 3.53 5.06 11.56
C LEU A 50 4.86 5.82 11.55
N GLY A 51 5.18 6.49 12.65
CA GLY A 51 6.39 7.32 12.74
C GLY A 51 6.37 8.44 11.70
N ALA A 52 7.30 8.40 10.74
CA ALA A 52 7.36 9.36 9.64
C ALA A 52 6.40 9.06 8.48
N MET A 53 5.77 7.88 8.46
CA MET A 53 4.77 7.54 7.45
C MET A 53 3.47 8.32 7.73
N PRO A 54 2.97 9.13 6.78
CA PRO A 54 1.75 9.89 6.97
C PRO A 54 0.51 8.99 7.02
N ALA A 55 -0.55 9.49 7.66
CA ALA A 55 -1.87 8.87 7.65
C ALA A 55 -2.65 9.31 6.40
N PHE A 56 -3.39 8.38 5.78
CA PHE A 56 -4.28 8.62 4.65
C PHE A 56 -5.73 8.38 5.05
N SER A 57 -6.53 9.43 4.97
CA SER A 57 -7.95 9.39 5.27
C SER A 57 -8.76 8.64 4.21
N GLU A 58 -10.01 8.27 4.53
CA GLU A 58 -10.96 7.69 3.56
C GLU A 58 -11.25 8.61 2.37
N LYS A 59 -11.05 9.92 2.54
CA LYS A 59 -11.20 10.92 1.46
C LYS A 59 -10.05 10.86 0.45
N GLU A 60 -8.86 10.46 0.89
CA GLU A 60 -7.67 10.38 0.04
C GLU A 60 -7.53 9.00 -0.60
N ILE A 61 -7.72 7.95 0.20
CA ILE A 61 -7.71 6.57 -0.26
C ILE A 61 -9.00 5.92 0.21
N GLY A 62 -9.94 5.68 -0.71
CA GLY A 62 -11.20 5.02 -0.38
C GLY A 62 -11.00 3.56 0.01
N ASP A 63 -11.98 2.93 0.66
CA ASP A 63 -11.82 1.55 1.14
C ASP A 63 -11.56 0.54 0.02
N ARG A 64 -12.23 0.70 -1.13
CA ARG A 64 -12.01 -0.16 -2.31
C ARG A 64 -10.61 -0.01 -2.88
N GLU A 65 -10.11 1.22 -2.95
CA GLU A 65 -8.76 1.51 -3.42
C GLU A 65 -7.71 0.95 -2.45
N LEU A 66 -7.94 1.07 -1.14
CA LEU A 66 -7.10 0.45 -0.12
C LEU A 66 -7.12 -1.09 -0.19
N ASP A 67 -8.27 -1.70 -0.50
CA ASP A 67 -8.37 -3.13 -0.76
C ASP A 67 -7.56 -3.57 -1.98
N ASP A 68 -7.67 -2.85 -3.09
CA ASP A 68 -6.89 -3.10 -4.31
C ASP A 68 -5.38 -2.93 -4.06
N LEU A 69 -4.98 -1.89 -3.31
CA LEU A 69 -3.58 -1.64 -2.94
C LEU A 69 -3.01 -2.75 -2.06
N VAL A 70 -3.77 -3.22 -1.06
CA VAL A 70 -3.36 -4.36 -0.22
C VAL A 70 -3.28 -5.66 -1.03
N ALA A 71 -4.15 -5.84 -2.04
CA ALA A 71 -4.08 -6.98 -2.95
C ALA A 71 -2.82 -6.92 -3.84
N TYR A 72 -2.47 -5.74 -4.35
CA TYR A 72 -1.25 -5.52 -5.12
C TYR A 72 0.01 -5.77 -4.27
N LEU A 73 0.09 -5.23 -3.05
CA LEU A 73 1.22 -5.48 -2.13
C LEU A 73 1.42 -6.97 -1.81
N LYS A 74 0.33 -7.74 -1.76
CA LYS A 74 0.41 -9.20 -1.58
C LYS A 74 0.97 -9.92 -2.81
N ALA A 75 0.76 -9.38 -4.01
CA ALA A 75 1.25 -9.94 -5.26
C ALA A 75 2.72 -9.60 -5.53
N LEU A 76 3.29 -8.59 -4.84
CA LEU A 76 4.71 -8.21 -4.92
C LEU A 76 5.67 -9.13 -4.15
N ARG A 77 5.14 -10.20 -3.53
CA ARG A 77 5.93 -11.20 -2.79
C ARG A 77 6.57 -12.22 -3.71
#